data_AF-A0A537SD25-F1
#
_entry.id   AF-A0A537SD25-F1
#
_cell.length_a   1.000
_cell.length_b   1.000
_cell.length_c   1.000
_cell.angle_alpha   90.00
_cell.angle_beta   90.00
_cell.angle_gamma   90.00
#
_symmetry.space_group_name_H-M   'P 1'
#
loop_
_entity.id
_entity.type
_entity.pdbx_description
1 polymer ?
#
loop_
_entity_poly.entity_id
_entity_poly.type
_entity_poly.pdbx_seq_one_letter_code
_entity_poly.pdbx_strand_id
1 'polypeptide(L)'
;MDTSVITAASALAGAAIGGFTSLIAAWLTHRVQAKAERLAHDQLRRQELYKEFIEQASELHIHALQNDKPDVSALMRLYAEISRMRILSSPAVVNNADQIVKNIIRAYLEPNKTFPELREMADSGLIDPLRNFSEACRAESESLHYEPPD
;
A
#
# COMPACT_ATOMS: atom_id res chain seq x y z
N MET A 1 -3.24 -69.17 -3.27
CA MET A 1 -2.59 -68.04 -2.59
C MET A 1 -2.87 -66.83 -3.45
N ASP A 2 -4.05 -66.19 -3.37
CA ASP A 2 -4.42 -65.27 -4.47
C ASP A 2 -5.19 -64.02 -4.06
N THR A 3 -5.67 -63.89 -2.81
CA THR A 3 -6.36 -62.68 -2.35
C THR A 3 -5.47 -61.73 -1.54
N SER A 4 -4.53 -62.24 -0.74
CA SER A 4 -3.65 -61.38 0.08
C SER A 4 -2.65 -60.57 -0.76
N VAL A 5 -2.12 -61.16 -1.83
CA VAL A 5 -1.17 -60.50 -2.74
C VAL A 5 -1.87 -59.43 -3.57
N ILE A 6 -3.07 -59.72 -4.08
CA ILE A 6 -3.89 -58.75 -4.83
C ILE A 6 -4.30 -57.59 -3.91
N THR A 7 -4.72 -57.85 -2.68
CA THR A 7 -5.07 -56.80 -1.70
C THR A 7 -3.87 -55.95 -1.30
N ALA A 8 -2.71 -56.55 -1.05
CA ALA A 8 -1.49 -55.81 -0.71
C ALA A 8 -1.00 -54.93 -1.88
N ALA A 9 -1.03 -55.46 -3.11
CA ALA A 9 -0.70 -54.72 -4.32
C ALA A 9 -1.68 -53.55 -4.55
N SER A 10 -2.98 -53.78 -4.33
CA SER A 10 -4.03 -52.75 -4.43
C SER A 10 -3.84 -51.63 -3.39
N ALA A 11 -3.50 -51.99 -2.15
CA ALA A 11 -3.25 -51.04 -1.08
C ALA A 11 -2.00 -50.17 -1.34
N LEU A 12 -0.92 -50.77 -1.85
CA LEU A 12 0.29 -50.05 -2.25
C LEU A 12 0.03 -49.11 -3.45
N ALA A 13 -0.75 -49.55 -4.44
CA ALA A 13 -1.15 -48.71 -5.56
C ALA A 13 -2.02 -47.52 -5.10
N GLY A 14 -2.98 -47.75 -4.19
CA GLY A 14 -3.80 -46.69 -3.59
C GLY A 14 -2.99 -45.69 -2.76
N ALA A 15 -2.01 -46.17 -1.99
CA ALA A 15 -1.10 -45.32 -1.22
C ALA A 15 -0.14 -44.51 -2.10
N ALA A 16 0.34 -45.08 -3.22
CA ALA A 16 1.19 -44.37 -4.18
C ALA A 16 0.44 -43.24 -4.89
N ILE A 17 -0.79 -43.51 -5.36
CA ILE A 17 -1.65 -42.49 -5.99
C ILE A 17 -2.05 -41.43 -4.95
N GLY A 18 -2.49 -41.83 -3.76
CA GLY A 18 -2.86 -40.93 -2.66
C GLY A 18 -1.70 -40.08 -2.14
N GLY A 19 -0.49 -40.65 -2.09
CA GLY A 19 0.74 -39.92 -1.75
C GLY A 19 1.13 -38.90 -2.82
N PHE A 20 1.03 -39.26 -4.10
CA PHE A 20 1.32 -38.34 -5.20
C PHE A 20 0.32 -37.18 -5.30
N THR A 21 -0.98 -37.45 -5.13
CA THR A 21 -2.00 -36.40 -5.05
C THR A 21 -1.78 -35.48 -3.84
N SER A 22 -1.32 -36.03 -2.71
CA SER A 22 -1.02 -35.25 -1.51
C SER A 22 0.18 -34.32 -1.70
N LEU A 23 1.21 -34.75 -2.43
CA LEU A 23 2.37 -33.91 -2.78
C LEU A 23 1.98 -32.76 -3.72
N ILE A 24 1.13 -33.03 -4.72
CA ILE A 24 0.61 -32.00 -5.63
C ILE A 24 -0.24 -30.99 -4.87
N ALA A 25 -1.15 -31.47 -4.02
CA ALA A 25 -1.99 -30.61 -3.19
C ALA A 25 -1.15 -29.77 -2.22
N ALA A 26 -0.14 -30.36 -1.57
CA ALA A 26 0.77 -29.64 -0.69
C ALA A 26 1.58 -28.57 -1.44
N TRP A 27 2.07 -28.88 -2.64
CA TRP A 27 2.80 -27.92 -3.47
C TRP A 27 1.91 -26.76 -3.93
N LEU A 28 0.68 -27.05 -4.37
CA LEU A 28 -0.28 -26.03 -4.77
C LEU A 28 -0.67 -25.13 -3.59
N THR A 29 -0.98 -25.72 -2.43
CA THR A 29 -1.28 -24.97 -1.21
C THR A 29 -0.11 -24.09 -0.79
N HIS A 30 1.11 -24.63 -0.80
CA HIS A 30 2.31 -23.87 -0.47
C HIS A 30 2.55 -22.71 -1.45
N ARG A 31 2.28 -22.91 -2.74
CA ARG A 31 2.36 -21.85 -3.76
C ARG A 31 1.35 -20.73 -3.50
N VAL A 32 0.09 -21.08 -3.26
CA VAL A 32 -0.98 -20.12 -2.96
C VAL A 32 -0.66 -19.34 -1.68
N GLN A 33 -0.24 -20.04 -0.63
CA GLN A 33 0.12 -19.41 0.64
C GLN A 33 1.32 -18.46 0.49
N ALA A 34 2.37 -18.88 -0.21
CA ALA A 34 3.54 -18.03 -0.44
C ALA A 34 3.21 -16.77 -1.29
N LYS A 35 2.27 -16.88 -2.25
CA LYS A 35 1.78 -15.71 -3.01
C LYS A 35 1.00 -14.77 -2.10
N ALA A 36 0.09 -15.30 -1.29
CA ALA A 36 -0.71 -14.51 -0.34
C ALA A 36 0.16 -13.79 0.68
N GLU A 37 1.18 -14.45 1.25
CA GLU A 37 2.13 -13.84 2.19
C GLU A 37 2.93 -12.71 1.55
N ARG A 38 3.38 -12.87 0.29
CA ARG A 38 4.07 -11.81 -0.45
C ARG A 38 3.18 -10.60 -0.68
N LEU A 39 1.95 -10.81 -1.15
CA LEU A 39 0.98 -9.74 -1.37
C LEU A 39 0.67 -9.00 -0.06
N ALA A 40 0.44 -9.72 1.03
CA ALA A 40 0.21 -9.13 2.34
C ALA A 40 1.42 -8.30 2.82
N HIS A 41 2.63 -8.83 2.63
CA HIS A 41 3.86 -8.11 3.01
C HIS A 41 4.08 -6.84 2.19
N ASP A 42 3.85 -6.90 0.87
CA ASP A 42 3.93 -5.74 -0.01
C ASP A 42 2.86 -4.70 0.34
N GLN A 43 1.65 -5.13 0.68
CA GLN A 43 0.58 -4.25 1.13
C GLN A 43 0.93 -3.56 2.46
N LEU A 44 1.48 -4.28 3.43
CA LEU A 44 1.94 -3.69 4.70
C LEU A 44 3.04 -2.65 4.49
N ARG A 45 4.01 -2.93 3.62
CA ARG A 45 5.07 -1.97 3.29
C ARG A 45 4.53 -0.67 2.70
N ARG A 46 3.55 -0.77 1.80
CA ARG A 46 2.88 0.39 1.21
C ARG A 46 2.08 1.16 2.25
N GLN A 47 1.32 0.47 3.10
CA GLN A 47 0.53 1.09 4.16
C GLN A 47 1.41 1.88 5.14
N GLU A 48 2.55 1.33 5.56
CA GLU A 48 3.48 2.06 6.43
C GLU A 48 4.03 3.31 5.73
N LEU A 49 4.45 3.18 4.47
CA LEU A 49 4.93 4.33 3.69
C LEU A 49 3.85 5.41 3.50
N TYR A 50 2.60 5.02 3.29
CA TYR A 50 1.48 5.95 3.13
C TYR A 50 1.17 6.67 4.44
N LYS A 51 1.23 5.96 5.57
CA LYS A 51 1.08 6.56 6.90
C LYS A 51 2.19 7.58 7.17
N GLU A 52 3.46 7.21 6.99
CA GLU A 52 4.62 8.09 7.18
C GLU A 52 4.46 9.40 6.38
N PHE A 53 4.05 9.28 5.11
CA PHE A 53 3.83 10.41 4.22
C PHE A 53 2.62 11.26 4.61
N ILE A 54 1.49 10.65 4.99
CA ILE A 54 0.29 11.37 5.42
C ILE A 54 0.59 12.22 6.66
N GLU A 55 1.27 11.65 7.66
CA GLU A 55 1.63 12.36 8.89
C GLU A 55 2.50 13.59 8.57
N GLN A 56 3.59 13.39 7.82
CA GLN A 56 4.52 14.47 7.50
C GLN A 56 3.93 15.52 6.56
N ALA A 57 3.17 15.12 5.54
CA ALA A 57 2.54 16.05 4.61
C ALA A 57 1.46 16.89 5.30
N SER A 58 0.70 16.30 6.23
CA SER A 58 -0.30 17.02 7.03
C SER A 58 0.35 18.10 7.87
N GLU A 59 1.37 17.72 8.65
CA GLU A 59 2.11 18.65 9.52
C GLU A 59 2.73 19.78 8.71
N LEU A 60 3.41 19.44 7.62
CA LEU A 60 4.10 20.41 6.80
C LEU A 60 3.13 21.34 6.06
N HIS A 61 1.95 20.85 5.68
CA HIS A 61 0.93 21.69 5.06
C HIS A 61 0.41 22.76 6.01
N ILE A 62 0.03 22.38 7.24
CA ILE A 62 -0.40 23.34 8.26
C ILE A 62 0.73 24.31 8.61
N HIS A 63 1.96 23.81 8.75
CA HIS A 63 3.12 24.66 8.95
C HIS A 63 3.27 25.69 7.84
N ALA A 64 3.14 25.28 6.57
CA ALA A 64 3.25 26.16 5.41
C ALA A 64 2.12 27.20 5.33
N LEU A 65 0.93 26.87 5.82
CA LEU A 65 -0.16 27.84 5.91
C LEU A 65 0.08 28.91 6.98
N GLN A 66 0.90 28.65 8.00
CA GLN A 66 1.09 29.58 9.12
C GLN A 66 2.46 30.25 9.16
N ASN A 67 3.40 29.80 8.33
CA ASN A 67 4.79 30.25 8.34
C ASN A 67 5.29 30.47 6.91
N ASP A 68 6.09 31.52 6.72
CA ASP A 68 6.70 31.92 5.44
C ASP A 68 8.09 31.30 5.23
N LYS A 69 8.64 30.66 6.27
CA LYS A 69 9.94 29.98 6.22
C LYS A 69 9.75 28.47 5.98
N PRO A 70 10.19 27.94 4.82
CA PRO A 70 10.11 26.51 4.54
C PRO A 70 10.92 25.65 5.50
N ASP A 71 10.32 24.55 5.98
CA ASP A 71 11.07 23.46 6.58
C ASP A 71 11.66 22.58 5.47
N VAL A 72 12.91 22.89 5.10
CA VAL A 72 13.64 22.18 4.05
C VAL A 72 13.86 20.71 4.41
N SER A 73 14.06 20.39 5.69
CA SER A 73 14.27 19.00 6.13
C SER A 73 13.00 18.18 5.91
N ALA A 74 11.83 18.72 6.28
CA ALA A 74 10.55 18.06 6.04
C ALA A 74 10.27 17.88 4.53
N LEU A 75 10.55 18.90 3.70
CA LEU A 75 10.41 18.79 2.24
C LEU A 75 11.31 17.69 1.65
N MET A 76 12.55 17.55 2.14
CA MET A 76 13.46 16.48 1.73
C MET A 76 12.93 15.09 2.10
N ARG A 77 12.29 14.94 3.27
CA ARG A 77 11.67 13.67 3.68
C ARG A 77 10.50 13.30 2.77
N LEU A 78 9.60 14.24 2.46
CA LEU A 78 8.50 14.01 1.50
C LEU A 78 9.03 13.59 0.12
N TYR A 79 10.12 14.20 -0.35
CA TYR A 79 10.75 13.80 -1.62
C TYR A 79 11.30 12.36 -1.57
N ALA A 80 11.92 11.97 -0.44
CA ALA A 80 12.42 10.61 -0.25
C ALA A 80 11.28 9.58 -0.23
N GLU A 81 10.17 9.91 0.42
CA GLU A 81 8.97 9.06 0.48
C GLU A 81 8.32 8.88 -0.87
N ILE A 82 8.17 9.96 -1.66
CA ILE A 82 7.69 9.88 -3.04
C ILE A 82 8.61 8.99 -3.88
N SER A 83 9.92 9.10 -3.67
CA SER A 83 10.90 8.25 -4.36
C SER A 83 10.76 6.76 -3.98
N ARG A 84 10.44 6.45 -2.71
CA ARG A 84 10.10 5.09 -2.28
C ARG A 84 8.76 4.63 -2.86
N MET A 85 7.76 5.51 -2.96
CA MET A 85 6.48 5.19 -3.59
C MET A 85 6.65 4.87 -5.08
N ARG A 86 7.57 5.53 -5.80
CA ARG A 86 7.87 5.18 -7.20
C ARG A 86 8.35 3.74 -7.39
N ILE A 87 8.89 3.12 -6.34
CA ILE A 87 9.34 1.72 -6.36
C ILE A 87 8.20 0.77 -6.00
N LEU A 88 7.34 1.16 -5.05
CA LEU A 88 6.40 0.26 -4.41
C LEU A 88 4.94 0.48 -4.81
N SER A 89 4.59 1.64 -5.34
CA SER A 89 3.22 2.11 -5.51
C SER A 89 2.87 2.33 -6.97
N SER A 90 1.57 2.43 -7.22
CA SER A 90 1.00 2.76 -8.52
C SER A 90 1.33 4.19 -8.94
N PRO A 91 1.36 4.47 -10.26
CA PRO A 91 1.55 5.83 -10.77
C PRO A 91 0.52 6.83 -10.24
N ALA A 92 -0.72 6.40 -9.97
CA ALA A 92 -1.77 7.26 -9.43
C ALA A 92 -1.43 7.77 -8.03
N VAL A 93 -0.93 6.90 -7.15
CA VAL A 93 -0.48 7.28 -5.80
C VAL A 93 0.67 8.27 -5.86
N VAL A 94 1.70 7.96 -6.65
CA VAL A 94 2.89 8.83 -6.83
C VAL A 94 2.49 10.21 -7.34
N ASN A 95 1.62 10.27 -8.35
CA ASN A 95 1.18 11.54 -8.94
C ASN A 95 0.43 12.40 -7.92
N ASN A 96 -0.43 11.80 -7.10
CA ASN A 96 -1.15 12.54 -6.05
C ASN A 96 -0.20 13.04 -4.95
N ALA A 97 0.79 12.24 -4.55
CA ALA A 97 1.82 12.65 -3.62
C ALA A 97 2.64 13.86 -4.14
N ASP A 98 3.04 13.83 -5.42
CA ASP A 98 3.73 14.95 -6.08
C ASP A 98 2.87 16.23 -6.10
N GLN A 99 1.54 16.12 -6.25
CA GLN A 99 0.65 17.29 -6.19
C GLN A 99 0.54 17.90 -4.79
N ILE A 100 0.53 17.07 -3.75
CA ILE A 100 0.54 17.54 -2.36
C ILE A 100 1.78 18.37 -2.08
N VAL A 101 2.98 17.87 -2.45
CA VAL A 101 4.23 18.62 -2.25
C VAL A 101 4.22 19.95 -3.00
N LYS A 102 3.71 19.98 -4.24
CA LYS A 102 3.54 21.23 -4.99
C LYS A 102 2.60 22.21 -4.30
N ASN A 103 1.50 21.72 -3.71
CA ASN A 103 0.55 22.55 -2.97
C ASN A 103 1.17 23.09 -1.67
N ILE A 104 1.96 22.30 -0.96
CA ILE A 104 2.71 22.73 0.22
C ILE A 104 3.72 23.83 -0.15
N ILE A 105 4.50 23.63 -1.22
CA ILE A 105 5.45 24.64 -1.69
C ILE A 105 4.71 25.94 -2.06
N ARG A 106 3.55 25.83 -2.73
CA ARG A 106 2.73 27.01 -3.05
C ARG A 106 2.24 27.71 -1.78
N ALA A 107 1.82 26.97 -0.76
CA ALA A 107 1.36 27.54 0.50
C ALA A 107 2.43 28.41 1.19
N TYR A 108 3.70 27.99 1.16
CA TYR A 108 4.82 28.82 1.65
C TYR A 108 5.03 30.14 0.90
N LEU A 109 4.50 30.25 -0.32
CA LEU A 109 4.59 31.46 -1.14
C LEU A 109 3.37 32.38 -0.99
N GLU A 110 2.34 31.92 -0.29
CA GLU A 110 1.13 32.69 0.01
C GLU A 110 1.25 33.40 1.37
N PRO A 111 0.46 34.46 1.61
CA PRO A 111 0.41 35.08 2.94
C PRO A 111 -0.07 34.08 4.01
N ASN A 112 0.61 34.11 5.17
CA ASN A 112 0.29 33.30 6.34
C ASN A 112 -1.19 33.46 6.73
N LYS A 113 -1.84 32.34 6.99
CA LYS A 113 -3.24 32.22 7.40
C LYS A 113 -3.36 32.36 8.90
N THR A 114 -4.30 33.20 9.29
CA THR A 114 -4.80 33.31 10.65
C THR A 114 -5.68 32.11 11.01
N PHE A 115 -5.90 31.87 12.30
CA PHE A 115 -6.78 30.77 12.74
C PHE A 115 -8.23 30.87 12.21
N PRO A 116 -8.87 32.06 12.13
CA PRO A 116 -10.17 32.19 11.47
C PRO A 116 -10.17 31.77 9.99
N GLU A 117 -9.14 32.14 9.23
CA GLU A 117 -9.01 31.72 7.82
C GLU A 117 -8.80 30.21 7.72
N LEU A 118 -8.03 29.60 8.63
CA LEU A 118 -7.89 28.14 8.68
C LEU A 118 -9.22 27.44 8.97
N ARG A 119 -10.07 28.00 9.83
CA ARG A 119 -11.43 27.49 10.05
C ARG A 119 -12.26 27.54 8.77
N GLU A 120 -12.24 28.66 8.05
CA GLU A 120 -12.96 28.81 6.78
C GLU A 120 -12.45 27.82 5.72
N MET A 121 -11.13 27.60 5.65
CA MET A 121 -10.53 26.58 4.79
C MET A 121 -10.97 25.15 5.16
N ALA A 122 -11.14 24.87 6.46
CA ALA A 122 -11.63 23.58 6.93
C ALA A 122 -13.11 23.37 6.56
N ASP A 123 -13.94 24.39 6.76
CA ASP A 123 -15.38 24.34 6.45
C ASP A 123 -15.62 24.20 4.93
N SER A 124 -14.74 24.74 4.10
CA SER A 124 -14.78 24.63 2.63
C SER A 124 -14.09 23.38 2.06
N GLY A 125 -13.43 22.57 2.90
CA GLY A 125 -12.68 21.38 2.48
C GLY A 125 -11.36 21.66 1.77
N LEU A 126 -10.92 22.92 1.72
CA LEU A 126 -9.66 23.34 1.08
C LEU A 126 -8.42 23.08 1.93
N ILE A 127 -8.60 22.77 3.22
CA ILE A 127 -7.50 22.46 4.15
C ILE A 127 -6.91 21.05 3.95
N ASP A 128 -7.59 20.17 3.21
CA ASP A 128 -7.21 18.76 3.07
C ASP A 128 -6.68 18.45 1.66
N PRO A 129 -5.37 18.67 1.39
CA PRO A 129 -4.77 18.27 0.12
C PRO A 129 -4.60 16.75 -0.02
N LEU A 130 -4.82 15.97 1.06
CA LEU A 130 -4.55 14.53 1.12
C LEU A 130 -5.71 13.67 0.63
N ARG A 131 -6.87 14.27 0.37
CA ARG A 131 -8.08 13.55 -0.05
C ARG A 131 -7.84 12.64 -1.26
N ASN A 132 -7.37 13.22 -2.37
CA ASN A 132 -7.15 12.48 -3.61
C ASN A 132 -6.03 11.42 -3.47
N PHE A 133 -5.01 11.71 -2.67
CA PHE A 133 -3.96 10.75 -2.35
C PHE A 133 -4.52 9.54 -1.58
N SER A 134 -5.32 9.79 -0.56
CA SER A 134 -5.94 8.75 0.27
C SER A 134 -6.89 7.87 -0.56
N GLU A 135 -7.64 8.48 -1.49
CA GLU A 135 -8.50 7.75 -2.43
C GLU A 135 -7.69 6.89 -3.41
N ALA A 136 -6.58 7.42 -3.94
CA ALA A 136 -5.67 6.64 -4.80
C ALA A 136 -5.04 5.45 -4.04
N CYS A 137 -4.60 5.66 -2.80
CA CYS A 137 -4.06 4.60 -1.95
C CYS A 137 -5.10 3.51 -1.66
N ARG A 138 -6.36 3.90 -1.41
CA ARG A 138 -7.47 2.96 -1.22
C ARG A 138 -7.74 2.14 -2.47
N ALA A 139 -7.87 2.80 -3.63
CA ALA A 139 -8.11 2.12 -4.90
C ALA A 139 -6.99 1.13 -5.24
N GLU A 140 -5.73 1.50 -4.98
CA GLU A 140 -4.60 0.59 -5.14
C GLU A 140 -4.70 -0.63 -4.20
N SER A 141 -5.01 -0.40 -2.92
CA SER A 141 -5.19 -1.47 -1.94
C SER A 141 -6.32 -2.43 -2.32
N GLU A 142 -7.44 -1.92 -2.85
CA GLU A 142 -8.57 -2.72 -3.31
C GLU A 142 -8.22 -3.53 -4.56
N SER A 143 -7.44 -2.97 -5.49
CA SER A 143 -7.01 -3.68 -6.71
C SER A 143 -6.14 -4.90 -6.41
N LEU A 144 -5.30 -4.84 -5.37
CA LEU A 144 -4.45 -5.95 -4.94
C LEU A 144 -5.23 -7.11 -4.30
N HIS A 145 -6.44 -6.84 -3.78
CA HIS A 145 -7.30 -7.87 -3.19
C HIS A 145 -8.05 -8.71 -4.24
N TYR A 146 -8.08 -8.29 -5.51
CA TYR A 146 -8.91 -8.91 -6.56
C TYR A 146 -8.14 -9.80 -7.55
N GLU A 147 -6.83 -10.06 -7.39
CA GLU A 147 -6.12 -10.95 -8.32
C GLU A 147 -6.69 -12.39 -8.25
N PRO A 148 -7.34 -12.91 -9.32
CA PRO A 148 -7.85 -14.28 -9.32
C PRO A 148 -6.68 -15.27 -9.32
N PRO A 149 -6.86 -16.48 -8.76
CA PRO A 149 -5.88 -17.54 -8.94
C PRO A 149 -5.82 -17.93 -10.43
N ASP A 150 -4.62 -17.86 -11.01
CA ASP A 150 -4.32 -18.35 -12.37
C ASP A 150 -4.61 -19.86 -12.52
#